data_AF-A0A3Q3G2M4-F1
#
_entry.id   AF-A0A3Q3G2M4-F1
#
_cell.length_a   1.000
_cell.length_b   1.000
_cell.length_c   1.000
_cell.angle_alpha   90.00
_cell.angle_beta   90.00
_cell.angle_gamma   90.00
#
_symmetry.space_group_name_H-M   'P 1'
#
loop_
_entity.id
_entity.type
_entity.pdbx_description
1 polymer ?
#
loop_
_entity_poly.entity_id
_entity_poly.type
_entity_poly.pdbx_seq_one_letter_code
_entity_poly.pdbx_strand_id
1 'polypeptide(L)'
;GAPEGVLVQNVALSRTADQSSSHPDGPARNAVDGNRDPNFNVYTVTAVMITNRNEFENRLDGAEIWIGNSLEDNGAKKSRCAIISHIPKGRTFYFPCNSTEGRYVTVFLPGTEKILSLCDVQVFPLDYADGTYI
;
A
#
# COMPACT_ATOMS: atom_id res chain seq x y z
N GLY A 1 34.30 0.26 -1.85
CA GLY A 1 33.20 0.49 -2.81
C GLY A 1 33.53 -0.24 -4.10
N ALA A 2 32.53 -0.83 -4.75
CA ALA A 2 32.72 -1.40 -6.09
C ALA A 2 33.09 -0.29 -7.09
N PRO A 3 33.93 -0.57 -8.10
CA PRO A 3 34.28 0.41 -9.14
C PRO A 3 33.04 0.85 -9.92
N GLU A 4 32.98 2.13 -10.28
CA GLU A 4 31.90 2.71 -11.09
C GLU A 4 31.78 1.98 -12.44
N GLY A 5 30.55 1.62 -12.83
CA GLY A 5 30.25 0.95 -14.10
C GLY A 5 30.02 -0.56 -14.03
N VAL A 6 30.23 -1.21 -12.87
CA VAL A 6 29.83 -2.60 -12.66
C VAL A 6 28.38 -2.66 -12.18
N LEU A 7 27.47 -3.17 -13.02
CA LEU A 7 26.14 -3.57 -12.60
C LEU A 7 26.27 -4.75 -11.63
N VAL A 8 26.26 -4.46 -10.32
CA VAL A 8 26.23 -5.49 -9.28
C VAL A 8 24.80 -5.99 -9.17
N GLN A 9 24.51 -7.14 -9.77
CA GLN A 9 23.20 -7.79 -9.66
C GLN A 9 23.09 -8.50 -8.31
N ASN A 10 21.99 -8.28 -7.59
CA ASN A 10 21.66 -9.07 -6.40
C ASN A 10 21.19 -10.47 -6.81
N VAL A 11 22.09 -11.45 -6.78
CA VAL A 11 21.79 -12.85 -7.14
C VAL A 11 20.83 -13.54 -6.15
N ALA A 12 20.63 -12.97 -4.97
CA ALA A 12 19.71 -13.51 -3.95
C ALA A 12 18.25 -13.13 -4.20
N LEU A 13 17.97 -12.11 -5.04
CA LEU A 13 16.60 -11.61 -5.28
C LEU A 13 15.66 -12.75 -5.72
N SER A 14 14.53 -12.87 -5.01
CA SER A 14 13.46 -13.84 -5.23
C SER A 14 13.88 -15.32 -5.15
N ARG A 15 15.02 -15.63 -4.52
CA ARG A 15 15.46 -17.01 -4.27
C ARG A 15 14.77 -17.60 -3.04
N THR A 16 14.90 -18.92 -2.86
CA THR A 16 14.47 -19.59 -1.63
C THR A 16 15.36 -19.15 -0.47
N ALA A 17 14.74 -18.77 0.64
CA ALA A 17 15.41 -18.49 1.90
C ALA A 17 14.82 -19.38 3.00
N ASP A 18 15.66 -19.78 3.95
CA ASP A 18 15.27 -20.60 5.10
C ASP A 18 15.88 -20.01 6.38
N GLN A 19 15.31 -20.35 7.53
CA GLN A 19 15.74 -19.84 8.83
C GLN A 19 15.58 -20.91 9.91
N SER A 20 16.44 -20.87 10.93
CA SER A 20 16.46 -21.85 12.03
C SER A 20 15.16 -21.88 12.86
N SER A 21 14.39 -20.79 12.85
CA SER A 21 13.11 -20.66 13.54
C SER A 21 12.17 -19.73 12.79
N SER A 22 10.88 -20.03 12.77
CA SER A 22 9.88 -19.22 12.06
C SER A 22 8.93 -18.48 12.99
N HIS A 23 8.72 -17.19 12.72
CA HIS A 23 7.62 -16.38 13.27
C HIS A 23 6.64 -16.03 12.13
N PRO A 24 5.31 -16.00 12.36
CA PRO A 24 4.32 -15.72 11.31
C PRO A 24 4.59 -14.45 10.51
N ASP A 25 4.94 -13.36 11.21
CA ASP A 25 5.19 -12.05 10.57
C ASP A 25 6.61 -11.89 10.00
N GLY A 26 7.49 -12.87 10.23
CA GLY A 26 8.90 -12.83 9.82
C GLY A 26 9.33 -14.07 9.03
N PRO A 27 8.68 -14.42 7.91
CA PRO A 27 9.13 -15.52 7.07
C PRO A 27 10.47 -15.18 6.38
N ALA A 28 11.39 -16.15 6.32
CA ALA A 28 12.73 -15.96 5.73
C ALA A 28 12.74 -15.35 4.32
N ARG A 29 11.68 -15.60 3.52
CA ARG A 29 11.51 -15.04 2.16
C ARG A 29 11.56 -13.50 2.12
N ASN A 30 11.23 -12.82 3.21
CA ASN A 30 11.26 -11.36 3.29
C ASN A 30 12.70 -10.80 3.20
N ALA A 31 13.73 -11.61 3.47
CA ALA A 31 15.12 -11.17 3.34
C ALA A 31 15.60 -11.06 1.88
N VAL A 32 14.84 -11.62 0.94
CA VAL A 32 15.20 -11.76 -0.48
C VAL A 32 14.12 -11.23 -1.42
N ASP A 33 13.14 -10.49 -0.90
CA ASP A 33 12.00 -9.96 -1.66
C ASP A 33 12.29 -8.64 -2.40
N GLY A 34 13.48 -8.06 -2.18
CA GLY A 34 13.88 -6.78 -2.78
C GLY A 34 13.37 -5.55 -2.04
N ASN A 35 12.66 -5.72 -0.92
CA ASN A 35 12.20 -4.63 -0.06
C ASN A 35 13.18 -4.43 1.10
N ARG A 36 13.77 -3.23 1.21
CA ARG A 36 14.71 -2.88 2.30
C ARG A 36 14.04 -2.22 3.50
N ASP A 37 12.71 -2.12 3.50
CA ASP A 37 12.02 -1.39 4.55
C ASP A 37 11.96 -2.22 5.86
N PRO A 38 12.51 -1.70 6.97
CA PRO A 38 12.66 -2.44 8.21
C PRO A 38 11.36 -2.81 8.95
N ASN A 39 10.19 -2.19 8.67
CA ASN A 39 8.96 -2.54 9.41
C ASN A 39 8.17 -3.69 8.76
N PHE A 40 8.28 -4.91 9.24
CA PHE A 40 7.62 -6.07 8.61
C PHE A 40 6.08 -6.11 8.74
N ASN A 41 5.42 -5.16 9.41
CA ASN A 41 3.99 -5.21 9.70
C ASN A 41 3.13 -5.12 8.43
N VAL A 42 2.33 -6.17 8.19
CA VAL A 42 1.30 -6.26 7.15
C VAL A 42 -0.05 -6.29 7.84
N TYR A 43 -1.03 -5.56 7.31
CA TYR A 43 -2.38 -5.52 7.84
C TYR A 43 -3.37 -6.09 6.85
N THR A 44 -4.39 -6.78 7.35
CA THR A 44 -5.58 -7.10 6.55
C THR A 44 -6.48 -5.87 6.49
N VAL A 45 -6.40 -5.07 5.43
CA VAL A 45 -7.16 -3.83 5.28
C VAL A 45 -8.59 -4.13 4.84
N THR A 46 -9.56 -3.76 5.68
CA THR A 46 -10.99 -3.95 5.41
C THR A 46 -11.60 -2.75 4.70
N ALA A 47 -11.13 -1.54 4.99
CA ALA A 47 -11.63 -0.32 4.37
C ALA A 47 -10.65 0.84 4.41
N VAL A 48 -10.88 1.79 3.50
CA VAL A 48 -10.22 3.09 3.47
C VAL A 48 -11.29 4.19 3.44
N MET A 49 -11.13 5.23 4.23
CA MET A 49 -11.93 6.45 4.14
C MET A 49 -11.09 7.60 3.61
N ILE A 50 -11.65 8.33 2.64
CA ILE A 50 -10.98 9.47 2.00
C ILE A 50 -11.82 10.72 2.22
N THR A 51 -11.19 11.77 2.74
CA THR A 51 -11.79 13.10 2.86
C THR A 51 -11.28 13.99 1.73
N ASN A 52 -12.20 14.48 0.89
CA ASN A 52 -11.87 15.38 -0.21
C ASN A 52 -11.73 16.83 0.27
N ARG A 53 -10.99 17.62 -0.49
CA ARG A 53 -10.83 19.06 -0.27
C ARG A 53 -12.18 19.78 -0.41
N ASN A 54 -12.34 20.89 0.30
CA ASN A 54 -13.53 21.74 0.20
C ASN A 54 -13.54 22.65 -1.05
N GLU A 55 -12.66 22.39 -2.01
CA GLU A 55 -12.48 23.17 -3.24
C GLU A 55 -11.86 22.26 -4.33
N PHE A 56 -12.27 22.46 -5.58
CA PHE A 56 -11.82 21.67 -6.75
C PHE A 56 -12.03 20.17 -6.55
N GLU A 57 -13.20 19.79 -6.03
CA GLU A 57 -13.54 18.43 -5.63
C GLU A 57 -13.36 17.41 -6.75
N ASN A 58 -13.61 17.82 -7.99
CA ASN A 58 -13.49 16.99 -9.19
C ASN A 58 -12.04 16.58 -9.53
N ARG A 59 -11.03 17.15 -8.86
CA ARG A 59 -9.63 16.75 -9.06
C ARG A 59 -9.36 15.32 -8.61
N LEU A 60 -10.14 14.81 -7.66
CA LEU A 60 -9.98 13.46 -7.13
C LEU A 60 -10.74 12.41 -7.97
N ASP A 61 -11.55 12.84 -8.93
CA ASP A 61 -12.33 11.94 -9.79
C ASP A 61 -11.38 11.07 -10.63
N GLY A 62 -11.58 9.76 -10.54
CA GLY A 62 -10.74 8.75 -11.19
C GLY A 62 -9.51 8.32 -10.39
N ALA A 63 -9.28 8.86 -9.19
CA ALA A 63 -8.22 8.36 -8.32
C ALA A 63 -8.46 6.90 -7.91
N GLU A 64 -7.39 6.14 -7.79
CA GLU A 64 -7.39 4.72 -7.47
C GLU A 64 -6.76 4.49 -6.10
N ILE A 65 -7.36 3.60 -5.31
CA ILE A 65 -6.83 3.17 -4.02
C ILE A 65 -6.21 1.78 -4.21
N TRP A 66 -4.91 1.68 -3.98
CA TRP A 66 -4.12 0.47 -4.11
C TRP A 66 -3.54 0.04 -2.78
N ILE A 67 -3.50 -1.27 -2.53
CA ILE A 67 -2.99 -1.87 -1.30
C ILE A 67 -1.93 -2.88 -1.68
N GLY A 68 -0.74 -2.82 -1.07
CA GLY A 68 0.30 -3.81 -1.32
C GLY A 68 1.45 -3.76 -0.32
N ASN A 69 2.43 -4.64 -0.52
CA ASN A 69 3.55 -4.82 0.41
C ASN A 69 4.81 -4.04 0.04
N SER A 70 4.81 -3.32 -1.08
CA SER A 70 5.92 -2.50 -1.54
C SER A 70 5.44 -1.14 -2.04
N LEU A 71 6.30 -0.12 -1.92
CA LEU A 71 6.10 1.17 -2.57
C LEU A 71 6.43 1.09 -4.07
N GLU A 72 7.46 0.33 -4.45
CA GLU A 72 7.93 0.20 -5.83
C GLU A 72 7.10 -0.81 -6.64
N ASP A 73 6.82 -0.46 -7.90
CA ASP A 73 5.98 -1.20 -8.86
C ASP A 73 6.71 -2.35 -9.60
N ASN A 74 8.01 -2.55 -9.36
CA ASN A 74 8.82 -3.52 -10.12
C ASN A 74 8.75 -4.96 -9.59
N GLY A 75 7.59 -5.42 -9.12
CA GLY A 75 7.47 -6.80 -8.64
C GLY A 75 6.24 -7.12 -7.80
N ALA A 76 5.06 -7.07 -8.43
CA ALA A 76 3.91 -7.95 -8.17
C ALA A 76 3.50 -8.18 -6.70
N LYS A 77 2.59 -7.32 -6.18
CA LYS A 77 1.42 -7.65 -5.32
C LYS A 77 0.76 -6.36 -4.79
N LYS A 78 0.25 -5.51 -5.69
CA LYS A 78 -0.72 -4.48 -5.31
C LYS A 78 -2.11 -4.90 -5.79
N SER A 79 -3.08 -4.89 -4.90
CA SER A 79 -4.49 -5.12 -5.19
C SER A 79 -5.21 -3.77 -5.20
N ARG A 80 -6.02 -3.51 -6.23
CA ARG A 80 -6.83 -2.29 -6.30
C ARG A 80 -8.06 -2.46 -5.41
N CYS A 81 -8.13 -1.66 -4.35
CA CYS A 81 -9.28 -1.63 -3.45
C CYS A 81 -10.47 -0.95 -4.12
N ALA A 82 -10.29 0.26 -4.67
CA ALA A 82 -11.40 1.05 -5.22
C ALA A 82 -10.94 2.07 -6.27
N ILE A 83 -11.90 2.53 -7.06
CA ILE A 83 -11.78 3.74 -7.88
C ILE A 83 -12.75 4.77 -7.31
N ILE A 84 -12.23 5.97 -7.05
CA ILE A 84 -13.00 7.11 -6.58
C ILE A 84 -13.71 7.72 -7.79
N SER A 85 -15.02 7.49 -7.90
CA SER A 85 -15.82 8.09 -8.97
C SER A 85 -15.99 9.59 -8.77
N HIS A 86 -16.47 9.98 -7.58
CA HIS A 86 -16.60 11.36 -7.15
C HIS A 86 -16.80 11.44 -5.63
N ILE A 87 -16.17 12.41 -4.97
CA ILE A 87 -16.44 12.75 -3.56
C ILE A 87 -16.76 14.24 -3.51
N PRO A 88 -17.96 14.66 -3.07
CA PRO A 88 -18.28 16.09 -3.01
C PRO A 88 -17.34 16.87 -2.08
N LYS A 89 -17.27 18.19 -2.28
CA LYS A 89 -16.39 19.08 -1.51
C LYS A 89 -16.52 18.89 0.01
N GLY A 90 -15.37 18.71 0.67
CA GLY A 90 -15.28 18.57 2.12
C GLY A 90 -15.97 17.34 2.71
N ARG A 91 -16.38 16.36 1.86
CA ARG A 91 -17.00 15.12 2.32
C ARG A 91 -15.99 14.01 2.47
N THR A 92 -16.33 13.06 3.34
CA THR A 92 -15.58 11.84 3.57
C THR A 92 -16.39 10.65 3.09
N PHE A 93 -15.78 9.82 2.23
CA PHE A 93 -16.42 8.61 1.68
C PHE A 93 -15.67 7.37 2.14
N TYR A 94 -16.41 6.27 2.30
CA TYR A 94 -15.94 4.96 2.75
C TYR A 94 -15.80 4.01 1.56
N PHE A 95 -14.66 3.34 1.46
CA PHE A 95 -14.33 2.40 0.39
C PHE A 95 -13.99 1.02 0.98
N PRO A 96 -14.85 0.00 0.81
CA PRO A 96 -14.56 -1.35 1.28
C PRO A 96 -13.47 -1.99 0.42
N CYS A 97 -12.49 -2.63 1.06
CA CYS A 97 -11.30 -3.21 0.43
C CYS A 97 -11.23 -4.75 0.51
N ASN A 98 -12.34 -5.42 0.81
CA ASN A 98 -12.46 -6.89 0.78
C ASN A 98 -11.36 -7.64 1.57
N SER A 99 -10.94 -7.09 2.72
CA SER A 99 -9.91 -7.70 3.58
C SER A 99 -8.61 -7.98 2.83
N THR A 100 -8.10 -6.97 2.13
CA THR A 100 -6.86 -7.09 1.35
C THR A 100 -5.65 -6.96 2.26
N GLU A 101 -4.77 -7.95 2.26
CA GLU A 101 -3.48 -7.86 2.95
C GLU A 101 -2.55 -6.86 2.27
N GLY A 102 -2.02 -5.93 3.06
CA GLY A 102 -1.04 -4.98 2.57
C GLY A 102 -0.38 -4.20 3.69
N ARG A 103 0.78 -3.63 3.35
CA ARG A 103 1.55 -2.76 4.22
C ARG A 103 1.38 -1.28 3.89
N TYR A 104 1.17 -0.98 2.61
CA TYR A 104 1.03 0.38 2.09
C TYR A 104 -0.32 0.54 1.41
N VAL A 105 -0.98 1.66 1.71
CA VAL A 105 -2.11 2.17 0.92
C VAL A 105 -1.58 3.30 0.05
N THR A 106 -1.76 3.18 -1.26
CA THR A 106 -1.40 4.21 -2.24
C THR A 106 -2.67 4.78 -2.86
N VAL A 107 -2.84 6.10 -2.77
CA VAL A 107 -3.86 6.82 -3.55
C VAL A 107 -3.16 7.36 -4.79
N PHE A 108 -3.51 6.81 -5.96
CA PHE A 108 -2.89 7.12 -7.23
C PHE A 108 -3.89 7.82 -8.14
N LEU A 109 -3.54 8.97 -8.71
CA LEU A 109 -4.39 9.68 -9.66
C LEU A 109 -3.81 9.54 -11.07
N PRO A 110 -4.38 8.66 -11.92
CA PRO A 110 -3.85 8.44 -13.27
C PRO A 110 -4.04 9.67 -14.16
N GLY A 111 -3.10 9.87 -15.09
CA GLY A 111 -3.12 10.92 -16.10
C GLY A 111 -1.98 11.93 -15.96
N THR A 112 -1.79 12.75 -16.99
CA THR A 112 -0.80 13.83 -17.01
C THR A 112 -1.40 15.12 -16.45
N GLU A 113 -0.56 15.95 -15.81
CA GLU A 113 -0.96 17.28 -15.29
C GLU A 113 -2.15 17.27 -14.31
N LYS A 114 -2.38 16.12 -13.66
CA LYS A 114 -3.38 15.97 -12.61
C LYS A 114 -2.81 16.40 -11.26
N ILE A 115 -3.67 16.97 -10.41
CA ILE A 115 -3.31 17.40 -9.06
C ILE A 115 -4.07 16.53 -8.06
N LEU A 116 -3.38 15.61 -7.41
CA LEU A 116 -3.93 14.85 -6.29
C LEU A 116 -3.89 15.71 -5.02
N SER A 117 -5.05 15.87 -4.37
CA SER A 117 -5.16 16.55 -3.08
C SER A 117 -6.12 15.79 -2.20
N LEU A 118 -5.68 15.46 -0.98
CA LEU A 118 -6.41 14.70 0.01
C LEU A 118 -6.41 15.51 1.30
N CYS A 119 -7.56 15.67 1.94
CA CYS A 119 -7.62 16.30 3.26
C CYS A 119 -7.29 15.31 4.38
N ASP A 120 -7.72 14.06 4.22
CA ASP A 120 -7.47 13.01 5.19
C ASP A 120 -7.59 11.63 4.52
N VAL A 121 -6.85 10.66 5.06
CA VAL A 121 -6.87 9.24 4.65
C VAL A 121 -6.84 8.39 5.91
N GLN A 122 -7.91 7.63 6.14
CA GLN A 122 -8.01 6.70 7.27
C GLN A 122 -8.06 5.27 6.74
N VAL A 123 -7.28 4.39 7.36
CA VAL A 123 -7.15 2.97 6.95
C VAL A 123 -7.60 2.10 8.12
N PHE A 124 -8.55 1.21 7.86
CA PHE A 124 -9.14 0.33 8.86
C PHE A 124 -8.73 -1.11 8.59
N PRO A 125 -8.05 -1.79 9.52
CA PRO A 125 -7.73 -3.21 9.39
C PRO A 125 -8.83 -4.10 9.99
N LEU A 126 -8.77 -5.40 9.71
CA LEU A 126 -9.71 -6.42 10.20
C LEU A 126 -9.73 -6.50 11.74
N ASP A 127 -8.59 -6.28 12.37
CA ASP A 127 -8.44 -6.37 13.82
C ASP A 127 -9.17 -5.24 14.57
N TYR A 128 -9.62 -4.18 13.87
CA TYR A 128 -10.53 -3.17 14.42
C TYR A 128 -12.01 -3.62 14.41
N ALA A 129 -12.37 -4.66 13.65
CA ALA A 129 -13.74 -5.18 13.58
C ALA A 129 -14.03 -6.27 14.63
N ASP A 130 -13.00 -6.84 15.28
CA ASP A 130 -13.15 -7.84 16.36
C ASP A 130 -13.10 -7.24 17.77
N GLY A 131 -13.03 -5.92 17.90
CA GLY A 131 -13.14 -5.23 19.19
C GLY A 131 -12.00 -5.49 20.19
N THR A 132 -10.89 -6.09 19.76
CA THR A 132 -9.75 -6.45 20.62
C THR A 132 -8.57 -5.50 20.39
N TYR A 133 -8.76 -4.25 20.83
CA TYR A 133 -7.70 -3.45 21.43
C TYR A 133 -8.23 -2.90 22.77
N ILE A 134 -8.04 -3.69 23.82
CA ILE A 134 -7.73 -3.29 25.20
C ILE A 134 -6.33 -3.79 25.52
#